data_AF-A0A2E0HXG3-F1
#
_entry.id   AF-A0A2E0HXG3-F1
#
_cell.length_a   1.000
_cell.length_b   1.000
_cell.length_c   1.000
_cell.angle_alpha   90.00
_cell.angle_beta   90.00
_cell.angle_gamma   90.00
#
_symmetry.space_group_name_H-M   'P 1'
#
loop_
_entity.id
_entity.type
_entity.pdbx_description
1 polymer ?
#
loop_
_entity_poly.entity_id
_entity_poly.type
_entity_poly.pdbx_seq_one_letter_code
_entity_poly.pdbx_strand_id
1 'polypeptide(L)'
;MLFIFGLISIVAIVNIISAISMIVVDKTRQIGLMSALGMPIKKIRQMFLIKGLVIGFFGALFGIFFALFLALLQNRYKIIKVPEDVYFMNSVPVDVSMVQIIIIFFIVIFVTATVSLWPSNRSTKISPSNALKYE
;
A
#
# COMPACT_ATOMS: atom_id res chain seq x y z
N MET A 1 -10.97 -17.71 -9.70
CA MET A 1 -11.23 -16.34 -9.18
C MET A 1 -10.34 -16.03 -7.98
N LEU A 2 -10.51 -16.68 -6.82
CA LEU A 2 -9.70 -16.40 -5.61
C LEU A 2 -8.18 -16.53 -5.81
N PHE A 3 -7.71 -17.56 -6.53
CA PHE A 3 -6.28 -17.74 -6.82
C PHE A 3 -5.66 -16.55 -7.58
N ILE A 4 -6.36 -16.00 -8.57
CA ILE A 4 -5.87 -14.89 -9.40
C ILE A 4 -5.82 -13.61 -8.57
N PHE A 5 -6.89 -13.28 -7.85
CA PHE A 5 -6.91 -12.10 -6.97
C PHE A 5 -5.90 -12.21 -5.82
N GLY A 6 -5.71 -13.41 -5.27
CA GLY A 6 -4.69 -13.68 -4.26
C GLY A 6 -3.27 -13.43 -4.80
N LEU A 7 -2.94 -13.95 -5.98
CA LEU A 7 -1.64 -13.72 -6.62
C LEU A 7 -1.37 -12.23 -6.87
N ILE A 8 -2.34 -11.51 -7.44
CA ILE A 8 -2.21 -10.06 -7.69
C ILE A 8 -2.00 -9.31 -6.36
N SER A 9 -2.72 -9.69 -5.31
CA SER A 9 -2.58 -9.07 -3.98
C SER A 9 -1.19 -9.32 -3.38
N ILE A 10 -0.64 -10.53 -3.53
CA ILE A 10 0.72 -10.86 -3.09
C ILE A 10 1.75 -10.01 -3.82
N VAL A 11 1.64 -9.90 -5.15
CA VAL A 11 2.56 -9.07 -5.95
C VAL A 11 2.52 -7.61 -5.51
N ALA A 12 1.33 -7.08 -5.21
CA ALA A 12 1.18 -5.72 -4.69
C ALA A 12 1.87 -5.53 -3.33
N ILE A 13 1.72 -6.48 -2.40
CA ILE A 13 2.38 -6.44 -1.08
C ILE A 13 3.90 -6.46 -1.24
N VAL A 14 4.44 -7.33 -2.09
CA VAL A 14 5.88 -7.40 -2.37
C VAL A 14 6.39 -6.09 -2.96
N ASN A 15 5.63 -5.46 -3.85
CA ASN A 15 6.00 -4.16 -4.43
C ASN A 15 6.12 -3.07 -3.35
N ILE A 16 5.17 -3.02 -2.42
CA ILE A 16 5.21 -2.08 -1.28
C ILE A 16 6.43 -2.34 -0.39
N ILE A 17 6.73 -3.61 -0.09
CA ILE A 17 7.94 -3.98 0.68
C ILE A 17 9.20 -3.45 -0.03
N SER A 18 9.31 -3.70 -1.33
CA SER A 18 10.46 -3.28 -2.15
C SER A 18 10.60 -1.77 -2.20
N ALA A 19 9.50 -1.04 -2.42
CA ALA A 19 9.50 0.42 -2.45
C ALA A 19 9.94 1.03 -1.11
N ILE A 20 9.37 0.56 0.01
CA ILE A 20 9.75 1.06 1.34
C ILE A 20 11.21 0.70 1.65
N SER A 21 11.65 -0.51 1.31
CA SER A 21 13.03 -0.96 1.53
C SER A 21 14.02 -0.12 0.72
N MET A 22 13.71 0.21 -0.53
CA MET A 22 14.52 1.10 -1.36
C MET A 22 14.64 2.49 -0.75
N ILE A 23 13.52 3.06 -0.26
CA ILE A 23 13.52 4.34 0.44
C ILE A 23 14.42 4.32 1.70
N VAL A 24 14.47 3.19 2.43
CA VAL A 24 15.39 3.03 3.57
C VAL A 24 16.84 3.08 3.09
N VAL A 25 17.18 2.32 2.05
CA VAL A 25 18.54 2.24 1.50
C VAL A 25 19.01 3.61 1.03
N ASP A 26 18.21 4.32 0.23
CA ASP A 26 18.53 5.66 -0.29
C ASP A 26 18.72 6.70 0.83
N LYS A 27 18.09 6.50 1.98
CA LYS A 27 18.16 7.42 3.13
C LYS A 27 19.08 6.95 4.25
N THR A 28 19.83 5.86 4.05
CA THR A 28 20.75 5.28 5.04
C THR A 28 21.73 6.29 5.64
N ARG A 29 22.36 7.13 4.81
CA ARG A 29 23.30 8.17 5.27
C ARG A 29 22.63 9.23 6.15
N GLN A 30 21.43 9.68 5.78
CA GLN A 30 20.68 10.66 6.56
C GLN A 30 20.27 10.08 7.92
N ILE A 31 19.86 8.80 7.95
CA ILE A 31 19.56 8.08 9.20
C ILE A 31 20.80 7.98 10.09
N GLY A 32 21.98 7.70 9.50
CA GLY A 32 23.27 7.66 10.20
C GLY A 32 23.64 9.00 10.82
N LEU A 33 23.47 10.10 10.07
CA LEU A 33 23.69 11.47 10.55
C LEU A 33 22.72 11.83 11.69
N MET A 34 21.43 11.54 11.53
CA MET A 34 20.43 11.80 12.58
C MET A 34 20.72 11.00 13.85
N SER A 35 21.18 9.74 13.70
CA SER A 35 21.60 8.90 14.83
C SER A 35 22.85 9.46 15.52
N ALA A 36 23.83 9.96 14.76
CA ALA A 36 25.04 10.60 15.30
C ALA A 36 24.74 11.91 16.04
N LEU A 37 23.71 12.64 15.62
CA LEU A 37 23.18 13.82 16.32
C LEU A 37 22.31 13.47 17.55
N GLY A 38 22.23 12.19 17.95
CA GLY A 38 21.52 11.75 19.14
C GLY A 38 20.03 11.42 18.95
N MET A 39 19.55 11.27 17.71
CA MET A 39 18.16 10.87 17.47
C MET A 39 17.91 9.45 17.99
N PRO A 40 16.86 9.23 18.82
CA PRO A 40 16.55 7.90 19.30
C PRO A 40 16.02 7.02 18.16
N ILE A 41 16.48 5.76 18.15
CA ILE A 41 16.06 4.70 17.23
C ILE A 41 14.53 4.54 17.13
N LYS A 42 13.80 4.83 18.22
CA LYS A 42 12.33 4.85 18.23
C LYS A 42 11.74 5.89 17.27
N LYS A 43 12.32 7.09 17.18
CA LYS A 43 11.87 8.14 16.25
C LYS A 43 12.14 7.78 14.79
N ILE A 44 13.28 7.14 14.52
CA ILE A 44 13.61 6.63 13.18
C ILE A 44 12.59 5.58 12.76
N ARG A 45 12.26 4.61 13.63
CA ARG A 45 11.20 3.62 13.35
C ARG A 45 9.85 4.27 13.09
N GLN A 46 9.47 5.24 13.91
CA GLN A 46 8.19 5.94 13.78
C GLN A 46 8.10 6.70 12.44
N MET A 47 9.19 7.31 11.99
CA MET A 47 9.24 7.99 10.68
C MET A 47 8.94 7.02 9.53
N PHE A 48 9.51 5.81 9.56
CA PHE A 48 9.23 4.79 8.53
C PHE A 48 7.80 4.26 8.60
N LEU A 49 7.25 4.09 9.80
CA LEU A 49 5.85 3.70 9.96
C LEU A 49 4.90 4.77 9.41
N ILE A 50 5.16 6.04 9.71
CA ILE A 50 4.37 7.15 9.16
C ILE A 50 4.48 7.18 7.63
N LYS A 51 5.66 6.98 7.05
CA LYS A 51 5.79 6.88 5.58
C LYS A 51 4.97 5.74 4.99
N GLY A 52 5.00 4.55 5.59
CA GLY A 52 4.19 3.41 5.17
C GLY A 52 2.70 3.70 5.24
N LEU A 53 2.24 4.30 6.35
CA LEU A 53 0.86 4.71 6.54
C LEU A 53 0.41 5.78 5.53
N VAL A 54 1.25 6.76 5.23
CA VAL A 54 0.97 7.80 4.22
C VAL A 54 0.79 7.16 2.84
N ILE A 55 1.69 6.27 2.43
CA ILE A 55 1.59 5.54 1.15
C ILE A 55 0.29 4.72 1.13
N GLY A 56 -0.01 3.98 2.20
CA GLY A 56 -1.23 3.16 2.29
C GLY A 56 -2.51 3.99 2.24
N PHE A 57 -2.54 5.12 2.95
CA PHE A 57 -3.69 6.03 3.01
C PHE A 57 -3.99 6.65 1.64
N PHE A 58 -2.98 7.24 0.98
CA PHE A 58 -3.16 7.80 -0.35
C PHE A 58 -3.47 6.72 -1.38
N GLY A 59 -2.79 5.57 -1.31
CA GLY A 59 -3.08 4.43 -2.19
C GLY A 59 -4.52 3.94 -2.07
N ALA A 60 -5.04 3.82 -0.84
CA ALA A 60 -6.43 3.44 -0.59
C ALA A 60 -7.42 4.49 -1.11
N LEU A 61 -7.16 5.78 -0.86
CA LEU A 61 -8.00 6.88 -1.38
C LEU A 61 -8.07 6.87 -2.91
N PHE A 62 -6.92 6.80 -3.59
CA PHE A 62 -6.87 6.75 -5.05
C PHE A 62 -7.53 5.48 -5.58
N GLY A 63 -7.32 4.33 -4.94
CA GLY A 63 -7.95 3.07 -5.30
C GLY A 63 -9.47 3.12 -5.21
N ILE A 64 -10.01 3.67 -4.11
CA ILE A 64 -11.46 3.84 -3.92
C ILE A 64 -12.02 4.81 -4.95
N PHE A 65 -11.36 5.96 -5.15
CA PHE A 65 -11.80 6.94 -6.14
C PHE A 65 -11.84 6.34 -7.55
N PHE A 66 -10.79 5.60 -7.93
CA PHE A 66 -10.70 4.95 -9.24
C PHE A 66 -11.75 3.83 -9.38
N ALA A 67 -11.98 3.02 -8.35
CA ALA A 67 -12.99 1.97 -8.35
C ALA A 67 -14.41 2.55 -8.48
N LEU A 68 -14.72 3.62 -7.75
CA LEU A 68 -16.00 4.33 -7.84
C LEU A 68 -16.21 4.96 -9.22
N PHE A 69 -15.17 5.59 -9.76
CA PHE A 69 -15.20 6.16 -11.11
C PHE A 69 -15.50 5.09 -12.17
N LEU A 70 -14.84 3.93 -12.10
CA LEU A 70 -15.10 2.80 -12.98
C LEU A 70 -16.51 2.21 -12.78
N ALA A 71 -16.98 2.09 -11.53
CA ALA A 71 -18.33 1.59 -11.23
C ALA A 71 -19.42 2.51 -11.83
N LEU A 72 -19.25 3.83 -11.70
CA LEU A 72 -20.15 4.82 -12.31
C LEU A 72 -20.13 4.75 -13.83
N LEU A 73 -18.94 4.61 -14.43
CA LEU A 73 -18.80 4.49 -15.88
C LEU A 73 -19.46 3.21 -16.39
N GLN A 74 -19.28 2.08 -15.71
CA GLN A 74 -19.92 0.81 -16.03
C GLN A 74 -21.45 0.89 -15.89
N ASN A 75 -21.96 1.49 -14.82
CA ASN A 75 -23.41 1.62 -14.62
C ASN A 75 -24.07 2.58 -15.63
N ARG A 76 -23.37 3.65 -16.05
CA ARG A 76 -23.88 4.64 -17.01
C ARG A 76 -23.79 4.17 -18.47
N TYR A 77 -22.65 3.59 -18.87
CA TYR A 77 -22.37 3.23 -20.26
C TYR A 77 -22.62 1.75 -20.57
N LYS A 78 -22.85 0.91 -19.54
CA LYS A 78 -23.08 -0.55 -19.65
C LYS A 78 -22.08 -1.21 -20.61
N ILE A 79 -20.81 -0.83 -20.46
CA ILE A 79 -19.72 -1.16 -21.39
C ILE A 79 -19.56 -2.69 -21.49
N ILE A 80 -19.61 -3.37 -20.35
CA ILE A 80 -19.68 -4.83 -20.29
C ILE A 80 -21.14 -5.26 -20.40
N LYS A 81 -21.58 -5.57 -21.62
CA LYS A 81 -22.86 -6.23 -21.89
C LYS A 81 -22.69 -7.73 -21.71
N VAL A 82 -23.56 -8.35 -20.92
CA VAL A 82 -23.63 -9.81 -20.80
C VAL A 82 -24.64 -10.30 -21.83
N PRO A 83 -24.36 -11.36 -22.60
CA PRO A 83 -25.33 -11.90 -23.57
C PRO A 83 -26.65 -12.19 -22.86
N GLU A 84 -27.70 -11.51 -23.31
CA GLU A 84 -29.03 -11.48 -22.69
C GLU A 84 -29.66 -12.87 -22.62
N ASP A 85 -29.23 -13.77 -23.51
CA ASP A 85 -29.70 -15.15 -23.68
C ASP A 85 -29.47 -16.06 -22.46
N VAL A 86 -28.55 -15.71 -21.56
CA VAL A 86 -28.19 -16.55 -20.39
C VAL A 86 -28.52 -15.89 -19.05
N TYR A 87 -28.62 -14.56 -18.97
CA TYR A 87 -28.68 -13.84 -17.69
C TYR A 87 -29.92 -12.96 -17.47
N PHE A 88 -30.87 -12.86 -18.42
CA PHE A 88 -32.11 -12.06 -18.29
C PHE A 88 -31.92 -10.65 -17.68
N MET A 89 -30.73 -10.07 -17.82
CA MET A 89 -30.33 -8.79 -17.24
C MET A 89 -29.45 -8.03 -18.23
N ASN A 90 -29.87 -6.82 -18.62
CA ASN A 90 -29.22 -6.00 -19.67
C ASN A 90 -27.86 -5.40 -19.23
N SER A 91 -27.39 -5.70 -18.02
CA SER A 91 -26.10 -5.26 -17.46
C SER A 91 -25.86 -5.91 -16.10
N VAL A 92 -24.61 -6.24 -15.75
CA VAL A 92 -24.24 -6.58 -14.36
C VAL A 92 -24.28 -5.30 -13.54
N PRO A 93 -25.24 -5.12 -12.62
CA PRO A 93 -25.25 -3.96 -11.75
C PRO A 93 -24.04 -4.05 -10.81
N VAL A 94 -23.18 -3.04 -10.84
CA VAL A 94 -22.11 -2.92 -9.85
C VAL A 94 -22.73 -2.28 -8.62
N ASP A 95 -23.10 -3.11 -7.65
CA ASP A 95 -23.58 -2.65 -6.34
C ASP A 95 -22.40 -2.25 -5.46
N VAL A 96 -22.38 -0.97 -5.08
CA VAL A 96 -21.29 -0.39 -4.31
C VAL A 96 -21.77 -0.22 -2.88
N SER A 97 -21.36 -1.14 -2.01
CA SER A 97 -21.66 -1.05 -0.59
C SER A 97 -20.64 -0.16 0.13
N MET A 98 -21.12 0.91 0.78
CA MET A 98 -20.29 1.77 1.63
C MET A 98 -19.59 0.99 2.76
N VAL A 99 -20.24 -0.04 3.30
CA VAL A 99 -19.66 -0.89 4.35
C VAL A 99 -18.43 -1.64 3.82
N GLN A 100 -18.49 -2.16 2.60
CA GLN A 100 -17.36 -2.86 1.99
C GLN A 100 -16.18 -1.92 1.71
N ILE A 101 -16.45 -0.69 1.25
CA ILE A 101 -15.41 0.33 1.04
C ILE A 101 -14.67 0.62 2.34
N ILE A 102 -15.41 0.83 3.45
CA ILE A 102 -14.82 1.12 4.76
C ILE A 102 -13.97 -0.05 5.24
N ILE A 103 -14.49 -1.29 5.14
CA ILE A 103 -13.74 -2.49 5.54
C ILE A 103 -12.44 -2.61 4.73
N ILE A 104 -12.50 -2.46 3.41
CA ILE A 104 -11.32 -2.55 2.54
C ILE A 104 -10.31 -1.45 2.87
N PHE A 105 -10.77 -0.22 3.11
CA PHE A 105 -9.91 0.89 3.50
C PHE A 105 -9.09 0.57 4.76
N PHE A 106 -9.76 0.07 5.82
CA PHE A 106 -9.08 -0.32 7.05
C PHE A 106 -8.15 -1.53 6.86
N ILE A 107 -8.53 -2.51 6.04
CA ILE A 107 -7.66 -3.65 5.71
C ILE A 107 -6.38 -3.16 5.02
N VAL A 108 -6.49 -2.26 4.04
CA VAL A 108 -5.32 -1.72 3.33
C VAL A 108 -4.39 -0.96 4.27
N ILE A 109 -4.94 -0.11 5.15
CA ILE A 109 -4.14 0.58 6.17
C ILE A 109 -3.46 -0.42 7.11
N PHE A 110 -4.18 -1.45 7.56
CA PHE A 110 -3.64 -2.46 8.46
C PHE A 110 -2.50 -3.27 7.81
N VAL A 111 -2.69 -3.69 6.56
CA VAL A 111 -1.68 -4.45 5.80
C VAL A 111 -0.45 -3.59 5.55
N THR A 112 -0.61 -2.35 5.09
CA THR A 112 0.51 -1.44 4.83
C THR A 112 1.28 -1.07 6.10
N ALA A 113 0.58 -0.87 7.22
CA ALA A 113 1.21 -0.70 8.53
C ALA A 113 2.04 -1.94 8.92
N THR A 114 1.47 -3.14 8.80
CA THR A 114 2.15 -4.40 9.14
C THR A 114 3.38 -4.63 8.26
N VAL A 115 3.24 -4.40 6.96
CA VAL A 115 4.33 -4.49 5.99
C VAL A 115 5.46 -3.51 6.31
N SER A 116 5.12 -2.27 6.69
CA SER A 116 6.11 -1.23 7.00
C SER A 116 6.92 -1.49 8.28
N LEU A 117 6.43 -2.34 9.19
CA LEU A 117 7.17 -2.75 10.39
C LEU A 117 8.43 -3.55 10.07
N TRP A 118 8.39 -4.37 9.01
CA TRP A 118 9.51 -5.23 8.62
C TRP A 118 10.77 -4.43 8.19
N PRO A 119 10.71 -3.48 7.24
CA PRO A 119 11.85 -2.63 6.87
C PRO A 119 12.22 -1.64 7.99
N SER A 120 11.23 -1.15 8.76
CA SER A 120 11.49 -0.29 9.92
C SER A 120 12.44 -0.96 10.91
N ASN A 121 12.23 -2.24 11.24
CA ASN A 121 13.14 -2.99 12.11
C ASN A 121 14.51 -3.29 11.48
N ARG A 122 14.62 -3.35 10.15
CA ARG A 122 15.92 -3.47 9.48
C ARG A 122 16.70 -2.17 9.50
N SER A 123 16.04 -1.02 9.36
CA SER A 123 16.69 0.30 9.36
C SER A 123 17.43 0.62 10.66
N THR A 124 16.99 0.06 11.79
CA THR A 124 17.60 0.30 13.11
C THR A 124 18.87 -0.49 13.38
N LYS A 125 19.19 -1.48 12.53
CA LYS A 125 20.43 -2.27 12.64
C LYS A 125 21.59 -1.63 11.90
N ILE A 126 21.37 -0.50 11.22
CA ILE A 126 22.41 0.25 10.53
C ILE A 126 23.21 0.98 11.60
N SER A 127 24.43 0.51 11.89
CA SER A 127 25.31 1.22 12.83
C SER A 127 25.82 2.52 12.20
N PRO A 128 26.00 3.59 12.98
CA PRO A 128 26.57 4.86 12.49
C PRO A 128 27.95 4.65 11.85
N SER A 129 28.73 3.69 12.39
CA SER A 129 30.05 3.33 11.89
C SER A 129 30.04 2.70 10.50
N ASN A 130 28.97 2.01 10.09
CA ASN A 130 28.83 1.47 8.74
C ASN A 130 28.22 2.49 7.76
N ALA A 131 27.38 3.41 8.25
CA ALA A 131 26.79 4.46 7.42
C ALA A 131 27.82 5.51 6.94
N LEU A 132 28.91 5.69 7.69
CA LEU A 132 30.02 6.59 7.36
C LEU A 132 31.19 5.89 6.65
N LYS A 133 31.20 4.55 6.60
CA LYS A 133 32.25 3.70 5.99
C LYS A 133 32.00 3.36 4.51
N TYR A 134 30.95 3.91 3.89
CA TYR A 134 30.76 3.81 2.43
C TYR A 134 31.63 4.82 1.65
N GLU A 135 32.77 5.20 2.24
CA GLU A 135 34.02 5.56 1.57
C GLU A 135 35.14 4.68 2.12
#